data_AF-Q8TWH6-F1
#
_entry.id   AF-Q8TWH6-F1
#
_cell.length_a   1.000
_cell.length_b   1.000
_cell.length_c   1.000
_cell.angle_alpha   90.00
_cell.angle_beta   90.00
_cell.angle_gamma   90.00
#
_symmetry.space_group_name_H-M   'P 1'
#
loop_
_entity.id
_entity.type
_entity.pdbx_description
1 polymer ?
#
loop_
_entity_poly.entity_id
_entity_poly.type
_entity_poly.pdbx_seq_one_letter_code
_entity_poly.pdbx_strand_id
1 'polypeptide(L)'
;MIPTLTGRTDDPDRLMRGLEELGWTVREKGDRLVAISPGGQQVEANRETGELRITGRGEGTAARTLVKLAVKLGAEVELEGLSSEDRRPLVYGPVPSRRLGTSLGIDLPRGMCTHDCEYCSVGVSRRVSPHERFTVDPVAVREELSETLRRCDPDAVTFAGVGEPTLCANLREIAEEIRPLVEGVGAEVVLLTNSTWVSECADVVDVAVASLDCAREDLYRTINRPHPDMSLEHLVEELSQCDPGDVVVEVLLCRVGKITNADPDHLRELADLLGSIGLERVQLNTVARPPARGRAEPVGRDELLVARRTLESCGLEVSVYR
;
A
#
# COMPACT_ATOMS: atom_id res chain seq x y z
N MET A 1 12.79 -7.79 -22.39
CA MET A 1 14.09 -7.13 -22.23
C MET A 1 14.33 -7.02 -20.74
N ILE A 2 15.44 -7.51 -20.19
CA ILE A 2 15.75 -7.25 -18.78
C ILE A 2 16.03 -5.74 -18.72
N PRO A 3 15.21 -4.96 -18.01
CA PRO A 3 15.43 -3.52 -17.99
C PRO A 3 16.80 -3.25 -17.34
N THR A 4 17.46 -2.20 -17.80
CA THR A 4 18.77 -1.78 -17.32
C THR A 4 18.67 -0.31 -16.90
N LEU A 5 18.99 -0.03 -15.64
CA LEU A 5 19.17 1.34 -15.16
C LEU A 5 20.63 1.76 -15.33
N THR A 6 20.87 2.98 -15.78
CA THR A 6 22.20 3.59 -15.91
C THR A 6 22.36 4.75 -14.95
N GLY A 7 23.59 5.12 -14.65
CA GLY A 7 23.86 6.28 -13.81
C GLY A 7 25.35 6.54 -13.63
N ARG A 8 25.67 7.37 -12.65
CA ARG A 8 27.04 7.71 -12.28
C ARG A 8 27.20 7.83 -10.77
N THR A 9 28.41 7.56 -10.30
CA THR A 9 28.87 7.89 -8.96
C THR A 9 30.22 8.57 -9.00
N ASP A 10 30.48 9.46 -8.05
CA ASP A 10 31.77 10.12 -7.85
C ASP A 10 32.83 9.22 -7.21
N ASP A 11 32.42 8.18 -6.46
CA ASP A 11 33.32 7.25 -5.77
C ASP A 11 32.85 5.78 -5.88
N PRO A 12 33.18 5.11 -7.02
CA PRO A 12 32.82 3.71 -7.26
C PRO A 12 33.30 2.74 -6.18
N ASP A 13 34.52 2.94 -5.67
CA ASP A 13 35.13 2.07 -4.67
C ASP A 13 34.43 2.17 -3.32
N ARG A 14 34.05 3.38 -2.90
CA ARG A 14 33.30 3.58 -1.66
C ARG A 14 31.90 3.00 -1.75
N LEU A 15 31.21 3.21 -2.87
CA LEU A 15 29.90 2.63 -3.12
C LEU A 15 29.96 1.10 -3.02
N MET A 16 30.95 0.47 -3.65
CA MET A 16 31.12 -0.98 -3.66
C MET A 16 31.44 -1.55 -2.28
N ARG A 17 32.32 -0.89 -1.49
CA ARG A 17 32.55 -1.27 -0.08
C ARG A 17 31.26 -1.23 0.74
N GLY A 18 30.43 -0.21 0.53
CA GLY A 18 29.14 -0.11 1.20
C GLY A 18 28.17 -1.23 0.84
N LEU A 19 28.16 -1.67 -0.43
CA LEU A 19 27.36 -2.82 -0.86
C LEU A 19 27.88 -4.12 -0.22
N GLU A 20 29.19 -4.27 -0.10
CA GLU A 20 29.81 -5.40 0.60
C GLU A 20 29.41 -5.44 2.08
N GLU A 21 29.36 -4.29 2.76
CA GLU A 21 28.84 -4.16 4.14
C GLU A 21 27.36 -4.57 4.26
N LEU A 22 26.58 -4.42 3.19
CA LEU A 22 25.19 -4.87 3.09
C LEU A 22 25.06 -6.36 2.69
N GLY A 23 26.17 -7.10 2.63
CA GLY A 23 26.19 -8.54 2.31
C GLY A 23 26.19 -8.87 0.82
N TRP A 24 26.46 -7.89 -0.04
CA TRP A 24 26.62 -8.14 -1.47
C TRP A 24 28.01 -8.74 -1.76
N THR A 25 28.08 -9.61 -2.75
CA THR A 25 29.38 -10.14 -3.22
C THR A 25 29.97 -9.18 -4.25
N VAL A 26 31.10 -8.54 -3.91
CA VAL A 26 31.81 -7.64 -4.81
C VAL A 26 32.97 -8.35 -5.49
N ARG A 27 33.15 -8.13 -6.79
CA ARG A 27 34.24 -8.69 -7.59
C ARG A 27 34.79 -7.65 -8.56
N GLU A 28 36.08 -7.72 -8.82
CA GLU A 28 36.74 -6.94 -9.87
C GLU A 28 36.69 -7.70 -11.20
N LYS A 29 36.34 -7.00 -12.27
CA LYS A 29 36.34 -7.52 -13.64
C LYS A 29 36.89 -6.46 -14.59
N GLY A 30 38.22 -6.43 -14.70
CA GLY A 30 38.92 -5.43 -15.52
C GLY A 30 38.82 -4.04 -14.89
N ASP A 31 38.32 -3.07 -15.66
CA ASP A 31 38.07 -1.69 -15.24
C ASP A 31 36.75 -1.50 -14.47
N ARG A 32 36.01 -2.60 -14.23
CA ARG A 32 34.72 -2.58 -13.56
C ARG A 32 34.72 -3.31 -12.23
N LEU A 33 34.00 -2.73 -11.29
CA LEU A 33 33.57 -3.35 -10.04
C LEU A 33 32.16 -3.90 -10.24
N VAL A 34 31.92 -5.14 -9.79
CA VAL A 34 30.64 -5.83 -9.94
C VAL A 34 30.19 -6.32 -8.57
N ALA A 35 29.10 -5.75 -8.06
CA ALA A 35 28.43 -6.21 -6.85
C ALA A 35 27.19 -7.04 -7.21
N ILE A 36 27.00 -8.19 -6.56
CA ILE A 36 25.85 -9.07 -6.75
C ILE A 36 25.14 -9.26 -5.40
N SER A 37 23.85 -8.94 -5.33
CA SER A 37 23.02 -9.13 -4.14
C SER A 37 22.67 -10.62 -3.94
N PRO A 38 22.27 -11.03 -2.72
CA PRO A 38 21.74 -12.37 -2.49
C PRO A 38 20.54 -12.74 -3.39
N GLY A 39 19.74 -11.74 -3.79
CA GLY A 39 18.61 -11.88 -4.72
C GLY A 39 19.00 -11.91 -6.21
N GLY A 40 20.30 -11.89 -6.53
CA GLY A 40 20.79 -11.95 -7.91
C GLY A 40 20.74 -10.63 -8.68
N GLN A 41 20.52 -9.51 -8.00
CA GLN A 41 20.62 -8.18 -8.61
C GLN A 41 22.10 -7.77 -8.74
N GLN A 42 22.47 -7.16 -9.86
CA GLN A 42 23.85 -6.82 -10.16
C GLN A 42 24.01 -5.32 -10.37
N VAL A 43 25.00 -4.73 -9.70
CA VAL A 43 25.46 -3.36 -9.88
C VAL A 43 26.89 -3.41 -10.42
N GLU A 44 27.10 -2.85 -11.61
CA GLU A 44 28.43 -2.65 -12.19
C GLU A 44 28.81 -1.18 -12.09
N ALA A 45 30.03 -0.87 -11.67
CA ALA A 45 30.58 0.48 -11.70
C ALA A 45 31.92 0.48 -12.45
N ASN A 46 32.10 1.40 -13.39
CA ASN A 46 33.41 1.67 -13.97
C ASN A 46 34.25 2.49 -13.00
N ARG A 47 35.42 1.99 -12.64
CA ARG A 47 36.28 2.60 -11.62
C ARG A 47 36.87 3.95 -12.06
N GLU A 48 37.06 4.15 -13.37
CA GLU A 48 37.63 5.38 -13.93
C GLU A 48 36.57 6.43 -14.26
N THR A 49 35.46 6.03 -14.87
CA THR A 49 34.44 6.95 -15.38
C THR A 49 33.31 7.22 -14.40
N GLY A 50 33.19 6.40 -13.35
CA GLY A 50 32.08 6.46 -12.40
C GLY A 50 30.77 5.90 -12.93
N GLU A 51 30.72 5.39 -14.17
CA GLU A 51 29.49 4.92 -14.80
C GLU A 51 28.93 3.68 -14.11
N LEU A 52 27.65 3.74 -13.75
CA LEU A 52 26.88 2.69 -13.12
C LEU A 52 25.97 2.00 -14.13
N ARG A 53 25.86 0.68 -13.99
CA ARG A 53 24.86 -0.13 -14.68
C ARG A 53 24.23 -1.12 -13.71
N ILE A 54 22.91 -1.06 -13.58
CA ILE A 54 22.14 -1.93 -12.71
C ILE A 54 21.32 -2.87 -13.58
N THR A 55 21.39 -4.17 -13.30
CA THR A 55 20.65 -5.20 -14.02
C THR A 55 20.08 -6.24 -13.05
N GLY A 56 18.91 -6.81 -13.36
CA GLY A 56 18.24 -7.81 -12.53
C GLY A 56 16.77 -7.50 -12.27
N ARG A 57 16.06 -8.36 -11.53
CA ARG A 57 14.68 -8.06 -11.06
C ARG A 57 14.76 -6.96 -9.98
N GLY A 58 13.81 -6.03 -9.98
CA GLY A 58 13.71 -4.99 -8.94
C GLY A 58 14.62 -3.78 -9.15
N GLU A 59 14.66 -3.17 -10.35
CA GLU A 59 15.49 -1.97 -10.64
C GLU A 59 15.33 -0.85 -9.60
N GLY A 60 14.11 -0.63 -9.11
CA GLY A 60 13.82 0.34 -8.06
C GLY A 60 14.49 0.02 -6.71
N THR A 61 14.77 -1.25 -6.42
CA THR A 61 15.41 -1.68 -5.16
C THR A 61 16.87 -1.30 -5.13
N ALA A 62 17.71 -1.82 -6.04
CA ALA A 62 19.13 -1.44 -6.06
C ALA A 62 19.29 0.05 -6.28
N ALA A 63 18.45 0.68 -7.11
CA ALA A 63 18.43 2.12 -7.22
C ALA A 63 18.27 2.82 -5.86
N ARG A 64 17.27 2.42 -5.06
CA ARG A 64 17.05 2.95 -3.71
C ARG A 64 18.20 2.61 -2.77
N THR A 65 18.68 1.38 -2.78
CA THR A 65 19.80 0.95 -1.96
C THR A 65 21.04 1.76 -2.27
N LEU A 66 21.38 1.96 -3.55
CA LEU A 66 22.49 2.79 -3.98
C LEU A 66 22.29 4.25 -3.57
N VAL A 67 21.10 4.84 -3.77
CA VAL A 67 20.83 6.23 -3.36
C VAL A 67 20.92 6.39 -1.83
N LYS A 68 20.32 5.48 -1.05
CA LYS A 68 20.39 5.51 0.43
C LYS A 68 21.82 5.32 0.92
N LEU A 69 22.54 4.37 0.33
CA LEU A 69 23.93 4.07 0.67
C LEU A 69 24.84 5.23 0.29
N ALA A 70 24.63 5.83 -0.88
CA ALA A 70 25.35 7.02 -1.33
C ALA A 70 25.16 8.18 -0.36
N VAL A 71 23.91 8.47 0.05
CA VAL A 71 23.63 9.48 1.10
C VAL A 71 24.32 9.14 2.42
N LYS A 72 24.23 7.90 2.89
CA LYS A 72 24.86 7.45 4.14
C LYS A 72 26.38 7.56 4.09
N LEU A 73 26.97 7.22 2.95
CA LEU A 73 28.40 7.27 2.72
C LEU A 73 28.85 8.64 2.24
N GLY A 74 27.98 9.61 1.97
CA GLY A 74 28.39 10.88 1.35
C GLY A 74 29.06 10.71 -0.02
N ALA A 75 28.68 9.67 -0.77
CA ALA A 75 28.95 9.58 -2.20
C ALA A 75 27.76 10.21 -2.95
N GLU A 76 28.00 10.82 -4.10
CA GLU A 76 26.96 11.26 -5.00
C GLU A 76 26.64 10.11 -5.97
N VAL A 77 25.35 9.76 -6.07
CA VAL A 77 24.84 8.78 -7.03
C VAL A 77 23.69 9.40 -7.80
N GLU A 78 23.90 9.56 -9.10
CA GLU A 78 22.87 9.99 -10.05
C GLU A 78 22.46 8.79 -10.90
N LEU A 79 21.18 8.46 -10.89
CA LEU A 79 20.63 7.37 -11.69
C LEU A 79 19.65 7.95 -12.70
N GLU A 80 19.84 7.59 -13.95
CA GLU A 80 19.00 7.97 -15.08
C GLU A 80 17.75 7.10 -15.11
N GLY A 81 16.59 7.69 -15.39
CA GLY A 81 15.32 6.96 -15.51
C GLY A 81 14.60 6.68 -14.18
N LEU A 82 15.15 7.07 -13.03
CA LEU A 82 14.40 7.05 -11.76
C LEU A 82 13.48 8.25 -11.63
N SER A 83 12.20 7.97 -11.40
CA SER A 83 11.26 9.00 -10.99
C SER A 83 11.55 9.44 -9.54
N SER A 84 11.03 10.62 -9.14
CA SER A 84 11.03 11.03 -7.74
C SER A 84 10.29 10.05 -6.81
N GLU A 85 9.38 9.25 -7.36
CA GLU A 85 8.62 8.22 -6.66
C GLU A 85 9.52 7.00 -6.38
N ASP A 86 10.42 6.64 -7.30
CA ASP A 86 11.37 5.55 -7.10
C ASP A 86 12.37 5.82 -5.98
N ARG A 87 12.54 7.06 -5.53
CA ARG A 87 13.47 7.42 -4.44
C ARG A 87 12.83 7.41 -3.05
N ARG A 88 11.52 7.26 -2.93
CA ARG A 88 10.84 7.30 -1.62
C ARG A 88 11.08 6.00 -0.83
N PRO A 89 11.04 6.06 0.52
CA PRO A 89 10.98 4.86 1.37
C PRO A 89 9.77 3.98 1.02
N LEU A 90 9.92 2.66 1.07
CA LEU A 90 8.82 1.70 0.98
C LEU A 90 8.09 1.56 2.32
N VAL A 91 8.81 1.76 3.42
CA VAL A 91 8.27 1.67 4.78
C VAL A 91 8.27 3.06 5.40
N TYR A 92 7.17 3.42 6.06
CA TYR A 92 7.04 4.69 6.77
C TYR A 92 6.43 4.50 8.16
N GLY A 93 6.58 5.52 9.00
CA GLY A 93 6.12 5.50 10.38
C GLY A 93 7.28 5.28 11.37
N PRO A 94 6.97 4.90 12.62
CA PRO A 94 5.63 4.56 13.15
C PRO A 94 4.65 5.75 13.11
N VAL A 95 3.36 5.45 12.93
CA VAL A 95 2.27 6.43 13.01
C VAL A 95 1.19 5.93 13.97
N PRO A 96 0.56 6.83 14.75
CA PRO A 96 -0.61 6.46 15.54
C PRO A 96 -1.80 6.18 14.61
N SER A 97 -2.31 4.95 14.68
CA SER A 97 -3.53 4.51 14.02
C SER A 97 -4.72 4.68 14.95
N ARG A 98 -5.86 5.08 14.39
CA ARG A 98 -7.13 5.16 15.14
C ARG A 98 -7.69 3.78 15.52
N ARG A 99 -7.23 2.72 14.84
CA ARG A 99 -7.77 1.35 14.98
C ARG A 99 -6.72 0.26 15.22
N LEU A 100 -5.44 0.52 14.92
CA LEU A 100 -4.36 -0.49 14.96
C LEU A 100 -3.24 -0.14 15.93
N GLY A 101 -3.50 0.71 16.94
CA GLY A 101 -2.43 1.19 17.83
C GLY A 101 -1.34 1.94 17.08
N THR A 102 -0.08 1.62 17.34
CA THR A 102 1.09 2.12 16.61
C THR A 102 1.33 1.27 15.38
N SER A 103 1.36 1.88 14.18
CA SER A 103 1.55 1.12 12.94
C SER A 103 2.70 1.62 12.07
N LEU A 104 3.42 0.68 11.45
CA LEU A 104 4.28 0.94 10.29
C LEU A 104 3.47 0.74 9.02
N GLY A 105 3.66 1.62 8.03
CA GLY A 105 3.00 1.50 6.73
C GLY A 105 3.95 1.02 5.64
N ILE A 106 3.47 0.15 4.76
CA ILE A 106 4.14 -0.27 3.53
C ILE A 106 3.42 0.40 2.34
N ASP A 107 4.10 1.35 1.71
CA ASP A 107 3.57 2.21 0.64
C ASP A 107 3.69 1.55 -0.74
N LEU A 108 2.72 0.70 -1.06
CA LEU A 108 2.52 0.05 -2.37
C LEU A 108 1.13 0.45 -2.86
N PRO A 109 0.89 0.90 -4.12
CA PRO A 109 1.68 1.66 -5.10
C PRO A 109 1.99 3.10 -4.68
N ARG A 110 2.87 3.76 -5.45
CA ARG A 110 3.16 5.18 -5.32
C ARG A 110 2.32 6.05 -6.25
N GLY A 111 1.08 6.33 -5.85
CA GLY A 111 0.18 7.29 -6.46
C GLY A 111 -0.88 6.72 -7.42
N MET A 112 -0.81 5.42 -7.71
CA MET A 112 -1.77 4.73 -8.56
C MET A 112 -2.93 4.16 -7.75
N CYS A 113 -4.15 4.39 -8.21
CA CYS A 113 -5.33 3.82 -7.59
C CYS A 113 -6.40 3.60 -8.64
N THR A 114 -7.24 2.60 -8.45
CA THR A 114 -8.47 2.41 -9.24
C THR A 114 -9.55 3.42 -8.88
N HIS A 115 -9.41 4.11 -7.75
CA HIS A 115 -10.39 5.06 -7.22
C HIS A 115 -9.80 6.46 -7.07
N ASP A 116 -10.68 7.45 -7.03
CA ASP A 116 -10.34 8.86 -6.81
C ASP A 116 -11.36 9.48 -5.85
N CYS A 117 -11.55 8.78 -4.71
CA CYS A 117 -12.61 9.02 -3.75
C CYS A 117 -12.66 10.48 -3.29
N GLU A 118 -13.86 11.03 -3.16
CA GLU A 118 -14.08 12.43 -2.73
C GLU A 118 -13.56 12.70 -1.31
N TYR A 119 -13.49 11.67 -0.46
CA TYR A 119 -13.02 11.75 0.93
C TYR A 119 -11.51 11.47 1.10
N CYS A 120 -10.79 11.07 0.05
CA CYS A 120 -9.39 10.67 0.20
C CYS A 120 -8.52 11.88 0.59
N SER A 121 -7.86 11.80 1.76
CA SER A 121 -7.00 12.88 2.27
C SER A 121 -5.66 12.99 1.55
N VAL A 122 -5.24 11.92 0.89
CA VAL A 122 -3.98 11.86 0.14
C VAL A 122 -4.20 12.29 -1.32
N GLY A 123 -5.34 11.90 -1.89
CA GLY A 123 -5.57 11.97 -3.32
C GLY A 123 -4.75 10.91 -4.06
N VAL A 124 -4.93 10.86 -5.38
CA VAL A 124 -4.21 9.94 -6.26
C VAL A 124 -3.53 10.76 -7.34
N SER A 125 -2.29 10.41 -7.71
CA SER A 125 -1.62 11.05 -8.84
C SER A 125 -2.22 10.57 -10.14
N ARG A 126 -2.63 9.30 -10.20
CA ARG A 126 -3.25 8.69 -11.36
C ARG A 126 -4.35 7.71 -10.99
N ARG A 127 -5.54 7.94 -11.53
CA ARG A 127 -6.62 6.94 -11.55
C ARG A 127 -6.38 5.98 -12.71
N VAL A 128 -6.12 4.71 -12.41
CA VAL A 128 -5.69 3.69 -13.38
C VAL A 128 -6.75 2.60 -13.56
N SER A 129 -6.65 1.86 -14.67
CA SER A 129 -7.44 0.65 -14.90
C SER A 129 -7.03 -0.45 -13.89
N PRO A 130 -7.95 -1.31 -13.43
CA PRO A 130 -7.63 -2.45 -12.56
C PRO A 130 -6.62 -3.42 -13.19
N HIS A 131 -6.48 -3.41 -14.52
CA HIS A 131 -5.52 -4.23 -15.26
C HIS A 131 -4.10 -3.65 -15.28
N GLU A 132 -3.92 -2.39 -14.88
CA GLU A 132 -2.62 -1.76 -14.80
C GLU A 132 -1.96 -2.07 -13.45
N ARG A 133 -1.31 -3.24 -13.39
CA ARG A 133 -0.65 -3.76 -12.19
C ARG A 133 0.87 -3.66 -12.29
N PHE A 134 1.51 -3.64 -11.14
CA PHE A 134 2.97 -3.53 -11.01
C PHE A 134 3.48 -4.56 -10.01
N THR A 135 4.80 -4.74 -9.95
CA THR A 135 5.44 -5.61 -8.95
C THR A 135 6.48 -4.82 -8.18
N VAL A 136 6.70 -5.22 -6.93
CA VAL A 136 7.77 -4.68 -6.08
C VAL A 136 8.58 -5.84 -5.55
N ASP A 137 9.89 -5.67 -5.51
CA ASP A 137 10.80 -6.68 -4.98
C ASP A 137 10.53 -6.94 -3.48
N PRO A 138 10.12 -8.15 -3.09
CA PRO A 138 9.84 -8.50 -1.70
C PRO A 138 11.06 -8.32 -0.78
N VAL A 139 12.25 -8.60 -1.30
CA VAL A 139 13.50 -8.50 -0.52
C VAL A 139 13.74 -7.06 -0.09
N ALA A 140 13.44 -6.09 -0.97
CA ALA A 140 13.55 -4.67 -0.68
C ALA A 140 12.66 -4.24 0.49
N VAL A 141 11.40 -4.70 0.46
CA VAL A 141 10.42 -4.38 1.50
C VAL A 141 10.85 -4.99 2.82
N ARG A 142 11.27 -6.26 2.82
CA ARG A 142 11.78 -6.97 3.99
C ARG A 142 12.99 -6.30 4.61
N GLU A 143 13.98 -5.92 3.81
CA GLU A 143 15.21 -5.28 4.31
C GLU A 143 14.88 -3.93 4.96
N GLU A 144 14.09 -3.10 4.29
CA GLU A 144 13.70 -1.79 4.83
C GLU A 144 12.82 -1.91 6.08
N LEU A 145 11.93 -2.89 6.12
CA LEU A 145 11.12 -3.20 7.29
C LEU A 145 12.01 -3.67 8.45
N SER A 146 12.95 -4.59 8.20
CA SER A 146 13.89 -5.08 9.22
C SER A 146 14.70 -3.95 9.86
N GLU A 147 15.21 -3.03 9.05
CA GLU A 147 15.92 -1.84 9.56
C GLU A 147 15.02 -0.93 10.40
N THR A 148 13.74 -0.84 10.06
CA THR A 148 12.77 -0.01 10.78
C THR A 148 12.36 -0.65 12.10
N LEU A 149 12.13 -1.97 12.12
CA LEU A 149 11.80 -2.73 13.33
C LEU A 149 12.94 -2.74 14.37
N ARG A 150 14.20 -2.55 13.96
CA ARG A 150 15.31 -2.35 14.91
C ARG A 150 15.18 -1.06 15.76
N ARG A 151 14.28 -0.16 15.38
CA ARG A 151 14.14 1.19 15.96
C ARG A 151 12.78 1.41 16.62
N CYS A 152 11.82 0.51 16.43
CA CYS A 152 10.48 0.61 17.01
C CYS A 152 9.76 -0.74 17.02
N ASP A 153 8.85 -0.90 17.97
CA ASP A 153 7.95 -2.05 18.09
C ASP A 153 6.51 -1.58 17.77
N PRO A 154 6.01 -1.79 16.54
CA PRO A 154 4.64 -1.44 16.19
C PRO A 154 3.66 -2.51 16.70
N ASP A 155 2.40 -2.13 16.88
CA ASP A 155 1.28 -3.06 17.06
C ASP A 155 0.86 -3.69 15.72
N ALA A 156 1.07 -2.98 14.59
CA ALA A 156 0.73 -3.48 13.26
C ALA A 156 1.69 -3.00 12.14
N VAL A 157 1.96 -3.87 11.18
CA VAL A 157 2.57 -3.53 9.89
C VAL A 157 1.50 -3.59 8.81
N THR A 158 1.19 -2.42 8.24
CA THR A 158 0.02 -2.24 7.40
C THR A 158 0.41 -1.98 5.95
N PHE A 159 -0.10 -2.76 5.01
CA PHE A 159 -0.15 -2.37 3.60
C PHE A 159 -1.14 -1.22 3.44
N ALA A 160 -0.60 -0.01 3.43
CA ALA A 160 -1.33 1.25 3.34
C ALA A 160 -0.39 2.32 2.80
N GLY A 161 -0.90 3.23 1.99
CA GLY A 161 -0.06 4.22 1.35
C GLY A 161 -0.81 5.18 0.44
N VAL A 162 -0.07 5.79 -0.48
CA VAL A 162 -0.59 6.69 -1.50
C VAL A 162 -1.07 5.85 -2.68
N GLY A 163 -2.19 5.15 -2.58
CA GLY A 163 -2.71 4.35 -3.70
C GLY A 163 -3.47 3.11 -3.24
N GLU A 164 -3.69 2.18 -4.17
CA GLU A 164 -4.39 0.92 -3.90
C GLU A 164 -3.42 -0.27 -3.83
N PRO A 165 -3.12 -0.80 -2.62
CA PRO A 165 -2.10 -1.85 -2.46
C PRO A 165 -2.30 -3.08 -3.33
N THR A 166 -3.55 -3.50 -3.56
CA THR A 166 -3.81 -4.73 -4.32
C THR A 166 -3.49 -4.61 -5.83
N LEU A 167 -3.18 -3.40 -6.33
CA LEU A 167 -2.58 -3.23 -7.65
C LEU A 167 -1.14 -3.76 -7.74
N CYS A 168 -0.49 -4.03 -6.60
CA CYS A 168 0.78 -4.76 -6.55
C CYS A 168 0.50 -6.26 -6.78
N ALA A 169 0.80 -6.75 -7.98
CA ALA A 169 0.50 -8.12 -8.41
C ALA A 169 1.22 -9.21 -7.59
N ASN A 170 2.30 -8.85 -6.90
CA ASN A 170 3.01 -9.76 -6.02
C ASN A 170 2.91 -9.35 -4.54
N LEU A 171 1.82 -8.67 -4.13
CA LEU A 171 1.58 -8.32 -2.72
C LEU A 171 1.62 -9.55 -1.82
N ARG A 172 1.07 -10.69 -2.26
CA ARG A 172 1.15 -11.97 -1.54
C ARG A 172 2.59 -12.36 -1.19
N GLU A 173 3.45 -12.35 -2.20
CA GLU A 173 4.87 -12.68 -2.03
C GLU A 173 5.54 -11.75 -1.02
N ILE A 174 5.17 -10.45 -1.05
CA ILE A 174 5.68 -9.46 -0.10
C ILE A 174 5.15 -9.75 1.32
N ALA A 175 3.87 -10.05 1.49
CA ALA A 175 3.27 -10.37 2.78
C ALA A 175 3.91 -11.62 3.41
N GLU A 176 4.13 -12.66 2.61
CA GLU A 176 4.82 -13.88 3.03
C GLU A 176 6.29 -13.60 3.40
N GLU A 177 6.99 -12.77 2.64
CA GLU A 177 8.41 -12.43 2.88
C GLU A 177 8.61 -11.61 4.17
N ILE A 178 7.67 -10.74 4.52
CA ILE A 178 7.78 -9.90 5.74
C ILE A 178 7.26 -10.60 7.00
N ARG A 179 6.34 -11.57 6.88
CA ARG A 179 5.62 -12.19 7.99
C ARG A 179 6.53 -12.65 9.14
N PRO A 180 7.66 -13.35 8.92
CA PRO A 180 8.54 -13.77 10.00
C PRO A 180 9.12 -12.61 10.83
N LEU A 181 9.33 -11.43 10.22
CA LEU A 181 9.81 -10.24 10.91
C LEU A 181 8.72 -9.63 11.79
N VAL A 182 7.49 -9.58 11.27
CA VAL A 182 6.32 -8.99 11.95
C VAL A 182 5.91 -9.85 13.15
N GLU A 183 5.84 -11.17 12.97
CA GLU A 183 5.58 -12.11 14.06
C GLU A 183 6.67 -12.08 15.14
N GLY A 184 7.93 -11.86 14.73
CA GLY A 184 9.08 -11.75 15.65
C GLY A 184 8.99 -10.59 16.64
N VAL A 185 8.20 -9.55 16.34
CA VAL A 185 7.93 -8.42 17.24
C VAL A 185 6.52 -8.46 17.84
N GLY A 186 5.74 -9.51 17.56
CA GLY A 186 4.37 -9.66 18.06
C GLY A 186 3.36 -8.68 17.47
N ALA A 187 3.63 -8.16 16.27
CA ALA A 187 2.73 -7.27 15.54
C ALA A 187 1.80 -8.04 14.59
N GLU A 188 0.75 -7.38 14.11
CA GLU A 188 -0.16 -7.92 13.07
C GLU A 188 0.20 -7.39 11.67
N VAL A 189 0.03 -8.22 10.65
CA VAL A 189 0.05 -7.83 9.23
C VAL A 189 -1.36 -7.43 8.82
N VAL A 190 -1.55 -6.18 8.38
CA VAL A 190 -2.88 -5.63 8.04
C VAL A 190 -2.89 -5.12 6.59
N LEU A 191 -3.98 -5.30 5.87
CA LEU A 191 -4.21 -4.68 4.57
C LEU A 191 -5.31 -3.61 4.67
N LEU A 192 -5.04 -2.39 4.16
CA LEU A 192 -6.10 -1.41 3.89
C LEU A 192 -6.29 -1.31 2.37
N THR A 193 -7.49 -1.59 1.89
CA THR A 193 -7.77 -1.68 0.45
C THR A 193 -9.15 -1.12 0.10
N ASN A 194 -9.27 -0.55 -1.10
CA ASN A 194 -10.55 -0.20 -1.72
C ASN A 194 -11.30 -1.40 -2.34
N SER A 195 -10.81 -2.62 -2.09
CA SER A 195 -11.40 -3.90 -2.49
C SER A 195 -11.22 -4.30 -3.97
N THR A 196 -10.35 -3.62 -4.73
CA THR A 196 -10.17 -3.90 -6.18
C THR A 196 -9.73 -5.33 -6.48
N TRP A 197 -8.79 -5.88 -5.71
CA TRP A 197 -8.24 -7.23 -5.87
C TRP A 197 -8.01 -7.89 -4.50
N VAL A 198 -8.98 -7.69 -3.59
CA VAL A 198 -8.81 -8.11 -2.19
C VAL A 198 -8.77 -9.63 -2.04
N SER A 199 -9.48 -10.36 -2.91
CA SER A 199 -9.52 -11.83 -2.90
C SER A 199 -8.15 -12.47 -3.11
N GLU A 200 -7.22 -11.79 -3.78
CA GLU A 200 -5.89 -12.33 -4.06
C GLU A 200 -4.95 -12.33 -2.86
N CYS A 201 -5.28 -11.60 -1.79
CA CYS A 201 -4.35 -11.35 -0.69
C CYS A 201 -4.97 -11.23 0.72
N ALA A 202 -6.29 -11.33 0.86
CA ALA A 202 -6.94 -11.29 2.17
C ALA A 202 -6.47 -12.42 3.10
N ASP A 203 -6.22 -13.61 2.55
CA ASP A 203 -5.84 -14.84 3.26
C ASP A 203 -4.37 -14.87 3.74
N VAL A 204 -3.55 -13.90 3.36
CA VAL A 204 -2.12 -13.83 3.76
C VAL A 204 -1.80 -12.72 4.76
N VAL A 205 -2.80 -11.94 5.12
CA VAL A 205 -2.73 -10.93 6.17
C VAL A 205 -3.58 -11.38 7.36
N ASP A 206 -3.33 -10.82 8.54
CA ASP A 206 -4.11 -11.18 9.73
C ASP A 206 -5.50 -10.52 9.71
N VAL A 207 -5.62 -9.36 9.04
CA VAL A 207 -6.90 -8.76 8.69
C VAL A 207 -6.80 -7.87 7.45
N ALA A 208 -7.73 -8.06 6.51
CA ALA A 208 -7.98 -7.14 5.41
C ALA A 208 -9.14 -6.21 5.76
N VAL A 209 -8.86 -4.92 5.85
CA VAL A 209 -9.87 -3.88 6.00
C VAL A 209 -10.23 -3.34 4.63
N ALA A 210 -11.35 -3.81 4.10
CA ALA A 210 -11.74 -3.66 2.71
C ALA A 210 -12.92 -2.68 2.57
N SER A 211 -12.77 -1.60 1.80
CA SER A 211 -13.80 -0.56 1.70
C SER A 211 -14.98 -1.01 0.82
N LEU A 212 -16.21 -0.80 1.31
CA LEU A 212 -17.46 -0.89 0.54
C LEU A 212 -18.43 0.18 1.06
N ASP A 213 -18.33 1.39 0.52
CA ASP A 213 -19.05 2.56 1.08
C ASP A 213 -20.50 2.68 0.62
N CYS A 214 -20.88 1.96 -0.44
CA CYS A 214 -22.13 2.14 -1.16
C CYS A 214 -22.72 0.81 -1.63
N ALA A 215 -24.04 0.66 -1.51
CA ALA A 215 -24.82 -0.44 -2.08
C ALA A 215 -25.45 -0.11 -3.44
N ARG A 216 -25.33 1.15 -3.88
CA ARG A 216 -25.86 1.65 -5.14
C ARG A 216 -24.75 2.16 -6.04
N GLU A 217 -24.80 1.78 -7.32
CA GLU A 217 -23.79 2.13 -8.32
C GLU A 217 -23.65 3.65 -8.51
N ASP A 218 -24.75 4.42 -8.48
CA ASP A 218 -24.73 5.87 -8.62
C ASP A 218 -24.01 6.59 -7.47
N LEU A 219 -24.21 6.11 -6.24
CA LEU A 219 -23.49 6.58 -5.06
C LEU A 219 -22.02 6.19 -5.12
N TYR A 220 -21.71 4.94 -5.47
CA TYR A 220 -20.34 4.46 -5.66
C TYR A 220 -19.57 5.32 -6.69
N ARG A 221 -20.20 5.60 -7.84
CA ARG A 221 -19.62 6.46 -8.89
C ARG A 221 -19.40 7.89 -8.42
N THR A 222 -20.27 8.41 -7.56
CA THR A 222 -20.19 9.78 -7.05
C THR A 222 -19.16 9.92 -5.93
N ILE A 223 -19.14 9.00 -4.98
CA ILE A 223 -18.34 9.08 -3.75
C ILE A 223 -16.94 8.51 -3.98
N ASN A 224 -16.84 7.27 -4.49
CA ASN A 224 -15.56 6.57 -4.67
C ASN A 224 -14.88 6.93 -5.99
N ARG A 225 -15.65 7.44 -6.96
CA ARG A 225 -15.17 7.89 -8.29
C ARG A 225 -14.19 6.90 -8.93
N PRO A 226 -14.61 5.64 -9.07
CA PRO A 226 -13.78 4.59 -9.61
C PRO A 226 -13.40 4.87 -11.07
N HIS A 227 -12.38 4.16 -11.54
CA HIS A 227 -12.06 4.06 -12.96
C HIS A 227 -13.28 3.51 -13.72
N PRO A 228 -13.55 3.92 -14.97
CA PRO A 228 -14.69 3.42 -15.75
C PRO A 228 -14.78 1.88 -15.85
N ASP A 229 -13.63 1.21 -15.87
CA ASP A 229 -13.53 -0.26 -15.94
C ASP A 229 -13.89 -0.98 -14.63
N MET A 230 -14.03 -0.26 -13.52
CA MET A 230 -14.47 -0.82 -12.24
C MET A 230 -15.99 -0.65 -12.09
N SER A 231 -16.67 -1.57 -11.42
CA SER A 231 -18.09 -1.49 -11.05
C SER A 231 -18.29 -1.87 -9.58
N LEU A 232 -19.45 -1.52 -9.01
CA LEU A 232 -19.81 -2.01 -7.67
C LEU A 232 -19.92 -3.54 -7.65
N GLU A 233 -20.47 -4.12 -8.72
CA GLU A 233 -20.56 -5.57 -8.90
C GLU A 233 -19.19 -6.25 -8.79
N HIS A 234 -18.16 -5.69 -9.42
CA HIS A 234 -16.78 -6.20 -9.30
C HIS A 234 -16.29 -6.20 -7.84
N LEU A 235 -16.54 -5.11 -7.09
CA LEU A 235 -16.12 -5.07 -5.67
C LEU A 235 -16.85 -6.13 -4.83
N VAL A 236 -18.14 -6.33 -5.10
CA VAL A 236 -18.95 -7.36 -4.41
C VAL A 236 -18.47 -8.76 -4.76
N GLU A 237 -18.13 -9.02 -6.03
CA GLU A 237 -17.57 -10.29 -6.48
C GLU A 237 -16.24 -10.59 -5.78
N GLU A 238 -15.32 -9.62 -5.71
CA GLU A 238 -14.03 -9.76 -5.00
C GLU A 238 -14.23 -10.04 -3.51
N LEU A 239 -15.14 -9.30 -2.86
CA LEU A 239 -15.43 -9.48 -1.43
C LEU A 239 -16.10 -10.85 -1.16
N SER A 240 -16.96 -11.33 -2.06
CA SER A 240 -17.66 -12.61 -1.91
C SER A 240 -16.74 -13.84 -2.01
N GLN A 241 -15.54 -13.66 -2.58
CA GLN A 241 -14.52 -14.71 -2.68
C GLN A 241 -13.62 -14.80 -1.45
N CYS A 242 -13.67 -13.82 -0.56
CA CYS A 242 -12.86 -13.79 0.65
C CYS A 242 -13.50 -14.63 1.76
N ASP A 243 -12.68 -15.23 2.62
CA ASP A 243 -13.17 -15.83 3.85
C ASP A 243 -13.66 -14.72 4.81
N PRO A 244 -14.89 -14.82 5.37
CA PRO A 244 -15.41 -13.78 6.28
C PRO A 244 -14.55 -13.51 7.51
N GLY A 245 -13.74 -14.50 7.92
CA GLY A 245 -12.78 -14.39 9.02
C GLY A 245 -11.60 -13.46 8.73
N ASP A 246 -11.27 -13.26 7.46
CA ASP A 246 -10.09 -12.50 7.03
C ASP A 246 -10.45 -11.05 6.71
N VAL A 247 -11.72 -10.77 6.41
CA VAL A 247 -12.17 -9.44 5.98
C VAL A 247 -13.02 -8.73 7.03
N VAL A 248 -12.69 -7.47 7.25
CA VAL A 248 -13.57 -6.51 7.93
C VAL A 248 -13.92 -5.39 6.95
N VAL A 249 -15.20 -5.13 6.74
CA VAL A 249 -15.64 -4.13 5.77
C VAL A 249 -15.53 -2.74 6.37
N GLU A 250 -14.81 -1.84 5.69
CA GLU A 250 -14.82 -0.42 6.02
C GLU A 250 -15.94 0.30 5.27
N VAL A 251 -16.74 1.07 6.02
CA VAL A 251 -17.76 1.96 5.47
C VAL A 251 -17.46 3.39 5.92
N LEU A 252 -17.04 4.24 5.00
CA LEU A 252 -16.80 5.66 5.24
C LEU A 252 -18.02 6.48 4.81
N LEU A 253 -18.69 7.06 5.80
CA LEU A 253 -19.84 7.95 5.59
C LEU A 253 -19.40 9.39 5.33
N CYS A 254 -19.97 10.01 4.31
CA CYS A 254 -19.67 11.39 3.97
C CYS A 254 -20.84 12.09 3.27
N ARG A 255 -20.67 13.41 3.05
CA ARG A 255 -21.51 14.20 2.15
C ARG A 255 -20.68 14.81 1.04
N VAL A 256 -21.19 14.78 -0.18
CA VAL A 256 -20.63 15.49 -1.33
C VAL A 256 -21.72 16.39 -1.90
N GLY A 257 -21.68 17.68 -1.54
CA GLY A 257 -22.77 18.60 -1.83
C GLY A 257 -24.07 18.15 -1.16
N LYS A 258 -25.09 17.78 -1.95
CA LYS A 258 -26.39 17.29 -1.44
C LYS A 258 -26.47 15.76 -1.35
N ILE A 259 -25.44 15.05 -1.79
CA ILE A 259 -25.43 13.58 -1.88
C ILE A 259 -24.78 13.01 -0.63
N THR A 260 -25.33 11.92 -0.08
CA THR A 260 -24.77 11.22 1.08
C THR A 260 -25.03 9.71 0.97
N ASN A 261 -24.11 8.91 1.50
CA ASN A 261 -24.27 7.46 1.70
C ASN A 261 -24.75 7.09 3.12
N ALA A 262 -25.06 8.08 3.97
CA ALA A 262 -25.50 7.86 5.35
C ALA A 262 -27.02 7.76 5.52
N ASP A 263 -27.77 7.73 4.42
CA ASP A 263 -29.22 7.57 4.44
C ASP A 263 -29.63 6.19 4.99
N PRO A 264 -30.61 6.09 5.91
CA PRO A 264 -31.00 4.81 6.51
C PRO A 264 -31.48 3.76 5.51
N ASP A 265 -32.13 4.13 4.41
CA ASP A 265 -32.62 3.15 3.43
C ASP A 265 -31.43 2.58 2.64
N HIS A 266 -30.50 3.43 2.22
CA HIS A 266 -29.23 2.99 1.64
C HIS A 266 -28.42 2.08 2.59
N LEU A 267 -28.38 2.39 3.88
CA LEU A 267 -27.65 1.57 4.85
C LEU A 267 -28.28 0.19 5.07
N ARG A 268 -29.61 0.06 4.94
CA ARG A 268 -30.27 -1.26 4.96
C ARG A 268 -29.93 -2.06 3.71
N GLU A 269 -29.92 -1.43 2.54
CA GLU A 269 -29.47 -2.08 1.31
C GLU A 269 -28.01 -2.54 1.39
N LEU A 270 -27.14 -1.72 2.00
CA LEU A 270 -25.75 -2.10 2.27
C LEU A 270 -25.67 -3.30 3.22
N ALA A 271 -26.51 -3.32 4.27
CA ALA A 271 -26.54 -4.45 5.19
C ALA A 271 -27.03 -5.74 4.52
N ASP A 272 -28.08 -5.65 3.69
CA ASP A 272 -28.60 -6.79 2.92
C ASP A 272 -27.54 -7.31 1.94
N LEU A 273 -26.81 -6.41 1.27
CA LEU A 273 -25.72 -6.75 0.36
C LEU A 273 -24.59 -7.48 1.10
N LEU A 274 -24.13 -6.93 2.23
CA LEU A 274 -23.09 -7.53 3.05
C LEU A 274 -23.51 -8.90 3.61
N GLY A 275 -24.74 -9.03 4.09
CA GLY A 275 -25.30 -10.29 4.54
C GLY A 275 -25.39 -11.34 3.42
N SER A 276 -25.66 -10.93 2.19
CA SER A 276 -25.73 -11.84 1.03
C SER A 276 -24.37 -12.46 0.65
N ILE A 277 -23.27 -11.80 1.01
CA ILE A 277 -21.89 -12.28 0.80
C ILE A 277 -21.23 -12.76 2.10
N GLY A 278 -21.97 -12.87 3.21
CA GLY A 278 -21.49 -13.42 4.48
C GLY A 278 -20.52 -12.52 5.27
N LEU A 279 -20.41 -11.24 4.93
CA LEU A 279 -19.50 -10.31 5.61
C LEU A 279 -20.23 -9.49 6.68
N GLU A 280 -20.08 -9.87 7.95
CA GLU A 280 -20.88 -9.30 9.05
C GLU A 280 -20.13 -8.23 9.87
N ARG A 281 -18.79 -8.17 9.78
CA ARG A 281 -17.96 -7.24 10.56
C ARG A 281 -17.77 -5.93 9.81
N VAL A 282 -18.23 -4.83 10.40
CA VAL A 282 -18.16 -3.48 9.79
C VAL A 282 -17.40 -2.49 10.68
N GLN A 283 -16.44 -1.78 10.08
CA GLN A 283 -15.84 -0.57 10.62
C GLN A 283 -16.50 0.66 10.00
N LEU A 284 -17.29 1.36 10.80
CA LEU A 284 -17.98 2.57 10.38
C LEU A 284 -17.16 3.82 10.72
N ASN A 285 -16.86 4.61 9.71
CA ASN A 285 -16.01 5.79 9.79
C ASN A 285 -16.67 7.01 9.15
N THR A 286 -16.10 8.20 9.39
CA THR A 286 -16.42 9.43 8.66
C THR A 286 -15.14 10.15 8.26
N VAL A 287 -15.25 11.16 7.39
CA VAL A 287 -14.13 12.05 7.03
C VAL A 287 -13.48 12.63 8.29
N ALA A 288 -12.26 12.19 8.59
CA ALA A 288 -11.51 12.61 9.77
C ALA A 288 -10.35 13.57 9.45
N ARG A 289 -9.91 13.57 8.18
CA ARG A 289 -8.82 14.42 7.67
C ARG A 289 -9.34 15.21 6.47
N PRO A 290 -8.86 16.44 6.26
CA PRO A 290 -9.23 17.22 5.07
C PRO A 290 -9.00 16.40 3.79
N PRO A 291 -10.02 16.22 2.92
CA PRO A 291 -9.84 15.54 1.65
C PRO A 291 -8.97 16.35 0.69
N ALA A 292 -8.15 15.69 -0.13
CA ALA A 292 -7.29 16.35 -1.11
C ALA A 292 -8.09 17.17 -2.15
N ARG A 293 -9.33 16.75 -2.45
CA ARG A 293 -10.25 17.45 -3.36
C ARG A 293 -11.12 18.51 -2.67
N GLY A 294 -11.17 18.51 -1.34
CA GLY A 294 -11.91 19.48 -0.54
C GLY A 294 -13.44 19.43 -0.64
N ARG A 295 -14.06 18.36 -1.17
CA ARG A 295 -15.51 18.30 -1.40
C ARG A 295 -16.30 17.43 -0.42
N ALA A 296 -15.68 16.40 0.13
CA ALA A 296 -16.35 15.53 1.08
C ALA A 296 -16.36 16.13 2.48
N GLU A 297 -17.55 16.20 3.08
CA GLU A 297 -17.75 16.64 4.45
C GLU A 297 -18.06 15.44 5.36
N PRO A 298 -17.65 15.48 6.64
CA PRO A 298 -18.02 14.45 7.59
C PRO A 298 -19.53 14.44 7.86
N VAL A 299 -20.05 13.27 8.21
CA VAL A 299 -21.38 13.17 8.83
C VAL A 299 -21.33 13.53 10.32
N GLY A 300 -22.45 13.99 10.84
CA GLY A 300 -22.58 14.36 12.24
C GLY A 300 -22.52 13.14 13.17
N ARG A 301 -22.26 13.39 14.46
CA ARG A 301 -22.25 12.32 15.47
C ARG A 301 -23.57 11.57 15.55
N ASP A 302 -24.69 12.30 15.51
CA ASP A 302 -26.02 11.68 15.59
C ASP A 302 -26.30 10.80 14.38
N GLU A 303 -25.81 11.19 13.21
CA GLU A 303 -25.92 10.40 11.98
C GLU A 303 -25.09 9.13 12.05
N LEU A 304 -23.85 9.18 12.57
CA LEU A 304 -23.05 7.98 12.82
C LEU A 304 -23.74 7.02 13.79
N LEU A 305 -24.40 7.54 14.82
CA LEU A 305 -25.15 6.72 15.78
C LEU A 305 -26.41 6.11 15.17
N VAL A 306 -27.12 6.85 14.30
CA VAL A 306 -28.24 6.31 13.54
C VAL A 306 -27.74 5.23 12.58
N ALA A 307 -26.68 5.49 11.83
CA ALA A 307 -26.11 4.54 10.89
C ALA A 307 -25.65 3.25 11.57
N ARG A 308 -24.91 3.36 12.67
CA ARG A 308 -24.52 2.22 13.51
C ARG A 308 -25.75 1.39 13.91
N ARG A 309 -26.78 2.01 14.49
CA ARG A 309 -27.99 1.31 14.93
C ARG A 309 -28.74 0.65 13.77
N THR A 310 -28.79 1.30 12.60
CA THR A 310 -29.42 0.73 11.40
C THR A 310 -28.70 -0.56 10.99
N LEU A 311 -27.38 -0.52 10.87
CA LEU A 311 -26.56 -1.69 10.50
C LEU A 311 -26.64 -2.81 11.56
N GLU A 312 -26.54 -2.47 12.85
CA GLU A 312 -26.69 -3.45 13.96
C GLU A 312 -28.09 -4.09 13.98
N SER A 313 -29.16 -3.33 13.64
CA SER A 313 -30.52 -3.87 13.56
C SER A 313 -30.72 -4.88 12.42
N CYS A 314 -29.83 -4.87 11.43
CA CYS A 314 -29.77 -5.83 10.34
C CYS A 314 -28.86 -7.03 10.65
N GLY A 315 -28.27 -7.10 11.85
CA GLY A 315 -27.44 -8.23 12.29
C GLY A 315 -25.94 -8.05 12.11
N LEU A 316 -25.46 -6.86 11.70
CA LEU A 316 -24.03 -6.60 11.51
C LEU A 316 -23.33 -6.24 12.82
N GLU A 317 -22.07 -6.65 12.94
CA GLU A 317 -21.17 -6.28 14.03
C GLU A 317 -20.45 -4.97 13.71
N VAL A 318 -20.87 -3.87 14.35
CA VAL A 318 -20.40 -2.52 13.97
C VAL A 318 -19.47 -1.91 15.02
N SER A 319 -18.25 -1.60 14.60
CA SER A 319 -17.29 -0.76 15.34
C SER A 319 -17.24 0.63 14.72
N VAL A 320 -17.17 1.69 15.54
CA VAL A 320 -17.15 3.08 15.04
C VAL A 320 -15.81 3.73 15.37
N TYR A 321 -15.11 4.28 14.36
CA TYR A 321 -13.89 5.05 14.57
C TYR A 321 -14.05 6.50 14.06
N ARG A 322 -13.43 7.45 14.77
CA ARG A 322 -13.48 8.88 14.45
C ARG A 322 -12.08 9.44 14.34
#